data_AF-A0A1C2XZ65-F1
#
_entry.id   AF-A0A1C2XZ65-F1
#
_cell.length_a   1.000
_cell.length_b   1.000
_cell.length_c   1.000
_cell.angle_alpha   90.00
_cell.angle_beta   90.00
_cell.angle_gamma   90.00
#
_symmetry.space_group_name_H-M   'P 1'
#
loop_
_entity.id
_entity.type
_entity.pdbx_description
1 polymer ?
#
loop_
_entity_poly.entity_id
_entity_poly.type
_entity_poly.pdbx_seq_one_letter_code
_entity_poly.pdbx_strand_id
1 'polypeptide(L)'
;MKKDENTENENLKAKSIAEESHISWEDSDLLVKARILRSDIQLLAKYVEGLGHLGVITTTDKAKGEVMIQTTRYCWPELEKILSALPLQMEILP
;
A
#
# COMPACT_ATOMS: atom_id res chain seq x y z
N MET A 1 -0.30 42.09 0.04
CA MET A 1 -0.45 40.67 -0.35
C MET A 1 -1.36 40.03 0.69
N LYS A 2 -2.68 40.05 0.45
CA LYS A 2 -3.67 39.44 1.37
C LYS A 2 -3.73 37.96 1.02
N LYS A 3 -3.52 37.07 2.00
CA LYS A 3 -3.75 35.64 1.80
C LYS A 3 -5.26 35.46 1.57
N ASP A 4 -5.63 34.74 0.53
CA ASP A 4 -7.02 34.57 0.12
C ASP A 4 -7.77 33.75 1.16
N GLU A 5 -8.77 34.36 1.82
CA GLU A 5 -9.61 33.77 2.88
C GLU A 5 -10.26 32.43 2.46
N ASN A 6 -10.36 32.18 1.16
CA ASN A 6 -10.86 30.94 0.60
C ASN A 6 -9.91 29.75 0.86
N THR A 7 -8.59 29.96 0.75
CA THR A 7 -7.57 28.92 1.00
C THR A 7 -7.46 28.56 2.48
N GLU A 8 -7.73 29.51 3.37
CA GLU A 8 -7.69 29.29 4.81
C GLU A 8 -8.88 28.43 5.27
N ASN A 9 -10.08 28.70 4.72
CA ASN A 9 -11.28 27.90 4.97
C ASN A 9 -11.20 26.46 4.42
N GLU A 10 -10.60 26.27 3.24
CA GLU A 10 -10.37 24.92 2.70
C GLU A 10 -9.40 24.11 3.56
N ASN A 11 -8.32 24.74 4.05
CA ASN A 11 -7.38 24.10 4.97
C ASN A 11 -8.01 23.75 6.31
N LEU A 12 -8.84 24.63 6.88
CA LEU A 12 -9.61 24.37 8.10
C LEU A 12 -10.54 23.17 7.94
N LYS A 13 -11.18 23.04 6.77
CA LYS A 13 -12.08 21.93 6.45
C LYS A 13 -11.32 20.61 6.25
N ALA A 14 -10.20 20.63 5.53
CA ALA A 14 -9.34 19.45 5.38
C ALA A 14 -8.78 18.96 6.73
N LYS A 15 -8.45 19.90 7.62
CA LYS A 15 -7.95 19.61 8.96
C LYS A 15 -9.04 18.99 9.85
N SER A 16 -10.28 19.50 9.81
CA SER A 16 -11.38 18.90 10.59
C SER A 16 -11.73 17.50 10.10
N ILE A 17 -11.68 17.24 8.79
CA ILE A 17 -11.90 15.90 8.22
C ILE A 17 -10.80 14.93 8.68
N ALA A 18 -9.54 15.37 8.69
CA ALA A 18 -8.41 14.57 9.15
C ALA A 18 -8.47 14.30 10.67
N GLU A 19 -8.96 15.26 11.46
CA GLU A 19 -9.16 15.12 12.92
C GLU A 19 -10.34 14.21 13.27
N GLU A 20 -11.39 14.16 12.44
CA GLU A 20 -12.55 13.27 12.63
C GLU A 20 -12.26 11.82 12.20
N SER A 21 -11.35 11.59 11.25
CA SER A 21 -10.90 10.25 10.87
C SER A 21 -9.80 9.76 11.83
N HIS A 22 -10.18 9.36 13.03
CA HIS A 22 -9.26 8.74 14.00
C HIS A 22 -8.87 7.32 13.55
N ILE A 23 -8.07 7.21 12.48
CA ILE A 23 -7.49 5.94 12.04
C ILE A 23 -6.49 5.50 13.11
N SER A 24 -6.70 4.32 13.69
CA SER A 24 -5.72 3.75 14.62
C SER A 24 -4.41 3.54 13.89
N TRP A 25 -3.29 3.95 14.49
CA TRP A 25 -1.96 3.68 13.97
C TRP A 25 -1.74 2.18 13.72
N GLU A 26 -2.41 1.32 14.50
CA GLU A 26 -2.39 -0.14 14.39
C GLU A 26 -2.99 -0.68 13.08
N ASP A 27 -3.82 0.12 12.40
CA ASP A 27 -4.45 -0.23 11.12
C ASP A 27 -3.65 0.28 9.91
N SER A 28 -2.68 1.15 10.16
CA SER A 28 -1.85 1.80 9.14
C SER A 28 -0.64 0.95 8.72
N ASP A 29 -0.27 -0.07 9.49
CA ASP A 29 0.88 -0.93 9.18
C ASP A 29 0.46 -2.41 9.11
N LEU A 30 0.30 -2.91 7.88
CA LEU A 30 0.12 -4.33 7.61
C LEU A 30 1.28 -4.82 6.74
N LEU A 31 2.01 -5.80 7.27
CA LEU A 31 3.12 -6.47 6.61
C LEU A 31 2.69 -7.89 6.24
N VAL A 32 2.62 -8.17 4.94
CA VAL A 32 2.30 -9.50 4.41
C VAL A 32 3.52 -10.08 3.74
N LYS A 33 3.97 -11.24 4.21
CA LYS A 33 5.06 -11.98 3.57
C LYS A 33 4.50 -12.81 2.43
N ALA A 34 5.22 -12.83 1.31
CA ALA A 34 4.87 -13.67 0.19
C ALA A 34 6.11 -14.27 -0.45
N ARG A 35 5.92 -15.35 -1.20
CA ARG A 35 6.90 -15.96 -2.08
C ARG A 35 6.37 -15.91 -3.51
N ILE A 36 7.25 -15.57 -4.44
CA ILE A 36 6.98 -15.52 -5.88
C ILE A 36 8.19 -16.09 -6.64
N LEU A 37 8.00 -16.43 -7.91
CA LEU A 37 9.13 -16.73 -8.79
C LEU A 37 10.14 -15.57 -8.79
N ARG A 38 11.42 -15.90 -8.67
CA ARG A 38 12.52 -14.92 -8.65
C ARG A 38 12.52 -14.00 -9.87
N SER A 39 12.12 -14.52 -11.04
CA SER A 39 12.00 -13.75 -12.29
C SER A 39 10.93 -12.66 -12.22
N ASP A 40 9.91 -12.87 -11.38
CA ASP A 40 8.69 -12.09 -11.38
C ASP A 40 8.68 -11.05 -10.26
N ILE A 41 9.63 -11.12 -9.32
CA ILE A 41 9.79 -10.14 -8.23
C ILE A 41 9.72 -8.71 -8.77
N GLN A 42 10.45 -8.42 -9.85
CA GLN A 42 10.53 -7.06 -10.36
C GLN A 42 9.30 -6.64 -11.15
N LEU A 43 8.60 -7.59 -11.77
CA LEU A 43 7.30 -7.35 -12.38
C LEU A 43 6.27 -7.01 -11.30
N LEU A 44 6.19 -7.80 -10.22
CA LEU A 44 5.32 -7.55 -9.08
C LEU A 44 5.60 -6.18 -8.45
N ALA A 45 6.87 -5.85 -8.20
CA ALA A 45 7.26 -4.57 -7.62
C ALA A 45 6.83 -3.38 -8.48
N LYS A 46 7.05 -3.44 -9.80
CA LYS A 46 6.63 -2.37 -10.72
C LYS A 46 5.13 -2.27 -10.90
N TYR A 47 4.45 -3.40 -10.88
CA TYR A 47 3.00 -3.43 -10.93
C TYR A 47 2.40 -2.71 -9.71
N VAL A 48 2.83 -3.08 -8.50
CA VAL A 48 2.32 -2.47 -7.26
C VAL A 48 2.74 -1.01 -7.11
N GLU A 49 3.95 -0.62 -7.55
CA GLU A 49 4.37 0.78 -7.64
C GLU A 49 3.39 1.62 -8.50
N GLY A 50 2.88 1.04 -9.60
CA GLY A 50 1.86 1.67 -10.45
C GLY A 50 0.49 1.82 -9.80
N LEU A 51 0.19 1.09 -8.71
CA LEU A 51 -1.04 1.21 -7.93
C LEU A 51 -0.97 2.34 -6.89
N GLY A 52 0.20 2.96 -6.71
CA GLY A 52 0.40 4.10 -5.82
C GLY A 52 0.14 3.74 -4.36
N HIS A 53 -1.00 4.19 -3.84
CA HIS A 53 -1.31 4.12 -2.40
C HIS A 53 -1.64 2.71 -1.88
N LEU A 54 -1.88 1.72 -2.77
CA LEU A 54 -2.32 0.39 -2.33
C LEU A 54 -1.23 -0.41 -1.62
N GLY A 55 0.05 -0.16 -1.87
CA GLY A 55 1.12 -0.81 -1.13
C GLY A 55 2.50 -0.64 -1.75
N VAL A 56 3.49 -1.25 -1.10
CA VAL A 56 4.90 -1.26 -1.53
C VAL A 56 5.45 -2.68 -1.41
N ILE A 57 6.28 -3.08 -2.37
CA ILE A 57 6.95 -4.38 -2.39
C ILE A 57 8.43 -4.20 -2.04
N THR A 58 8.90 -4.97 -1.06
CA THR A 58 10.32 -5.05 -0.70
C THR A 58 10.80 -6.49 -0.83
N THR A 59 11.89 -6.74 -1.56
CA THR A 59 12.50 -8.09 -1.59
C THR A 59 13.23 -8.36 -0.28
N THR A 60 12.89 -9.48 0.37
CA THR A 60 13.53 -9.90 1.64
C THR A 60 14.55 -11.02 1.42
N ASP A 61 14.30 -11.93 0.47
CA ASP A 61 15.25 -12.95 0.02
C ASP A 61 15.09 -13.21 -1.49
N LYS A 62 16.01 -12.66 -2.28
CA LYS A 62 16.00 -12.82 -3.74
C LYS A 62 16.22 -14.26 -4.21
N ALA A 63 16.97 -15.07 -3.47
CA ALA A 63 17.28 -16.45 -3.87
C ALA A 63 16.06 -17.35 -3.68
N LYS A 64 15.30 -17.14 -2.60
CA LYS A 64 14.07 -17.89 -2.30
C LYS A 64 12.81 -17.31 -2.94
N GLY A 65 12.90 -16.12 -3.54
CA GLY A 65 11.75 -15.44 -4.11
C GLY A 65 10.85 -14.77 -3.06
N GLU A 66 11.38 -14.47 -1.88
CA GLU A 66 10.60 -13.93 -0.78
C GLU A 66 10.55 -12.39 -0.84
N VAL A 67 9.35 -11.87 -0.67
CA VAL A 67 9.03 -10.45 -0.66
C VAL A 67 8.16 -10.12 0.55
N MET A 68 8.20 -8.86 0.95
CA MET A 68 7.29 -8.24 1.90
C MET A 68 6.40 -7.25 1.16
N ILE A 69 5.10 -7.35 1.39
CA ILE A 69 4.10 -6.38 0.95
C ILE A 69 3.77 -5.51 2.17
N GLN A 70 4.08 -4.23 2.08
CA GLN A 70 3.64 -3.25 3.07
C GLN A 70 2.39 -2.54 2.55
N THR A 71 1.33 -2.52 3.33
CA THR A 71 0.06 -1.86 3.03
C THR A 71 -0.66 -1.47 4.33
N THR A 72 -1.90 -1.03 4.25
CA THR A 72 -2.78 -0.80 5.41
C THR A 72 -3.86 -1.87 5.47
N ARG A 73 -4.50 -2.05 6.63
CA ARG A 73 -5.65 -2.98 6.75
C ARG A 73 -6.81 -2.63 5.82
N TYR A 74 -6.95 -1.35 5.47
CA TYR A 74 -8.01 -0.87 4.59
C TYR A 74 -7.70 -1.10 3.10
N CYS A 75 -6.43 -0.99 2.71
CA CYS A 75 -5.99 -1.21 1.33
C CYS A 75 -5.80 -2.70 1.01
N TRP A 76 -5.49 -3.54 2.00
CA TRP A 76 -5.19 -4.96 1.79
C TRP A 76 -6.29 -5.74 1.05
N PRO A 77 -7.59 -5.64 1.39
CA PRO A 77 -8.61 -6.40 0.69
C PRO A 77 -8.68 -6.10 -0.81
N GLU A 78 -8.42 -4.84 -1.21
CA GLU A 78 -8.36 -4.45 -2.61
C GLU A 78 -7.06 -4.95 -3.27
N LEU A 79 -5.92 -4.74 -2.61
CA LEU A 79 -4.62 -5.17 -3.13
C LEU A 79 -4.58 -6.70 -3.29
N GLU A 80 -5.02 -7.47 -2.30
CA GLU A 80 -5.07 -8.93 -2.33
C GLU A 80 -5.92 -9.43 -3.50
N LYS A 81 -7.09 -8.81 -3.74
CA LYS A 81 -7.95 -9.15 -4.88
C LYS A 81 -7.25 -8.90 -6.22
N ILE A 82 -6.57 -7.77 -6.36
CA ILE A 82 -5.81 -7.43 -7.58
C ILE A 82 -4.68 -8.43 -7.79
N LEU A 83 -3.89 -8.71 -6.75
CA LEU A 83 -2.75 -9.63 -6.82
C LEU A 83 -3.20 -11.06 -7.14
N SER A 84 -4.34 -11.50 -6.61
CA SER A 84 -4.92 -12.82 -6.86
C SER A 84 -5.44 -12.99 -8.30
N ALA A 85 -5.72 -11.89 -8.99
CA ALA A 85 -6.15 -11.90 -10.39
C ALA A 85 -4.96 -11.89 -11.37
N LEU A 86 -3.74 -11.63 -10.89
CA LEU A 86 -2.56 -11.64 -11.74
C LEU A 86 -2.19 -13.08 -12.12
N PRO A 87 -1.69 -13.31 -13.34
CA PRO A 87 -1.15 -14.61 -13.76
C PRO A 87 0.26 -14.84 -13.18
N LEU A 88 0.45 -14.58 -11.89
CA LEU A 88 1.71 -14.75 -11.16
C LEU A 88 1.56 -15.87 -10.14
N GLN A 89 2.56 -16.74 -10.02
CA GLN A 89 2.59 -17.77 -8.99
C GLN A 89 3.08 -17.16 -7.68
N MET A 90 2.13 -16.76 -6.84
CA MET A 90 2.40 -16.15 -5.54
C MET A 90 1.80 -17.00 -4.40
N GLU A 91 2.58 -17.17 -3.33
CA GLU A 91 2.20 -17.87 -2.11
C GLU A 91 2.29 -16.87 -0.94
N ILE A 92 1.22 -16.67 -0.17
CA ILE A 92 1.27 -15.89 1.07
C ILE A 92 1.87 -16.76 2.18
N LEU A 93 2.84 -16.22 2.90
CA LEU A 93 3.58 -16.91 3.96
C LEU A 93 3.04 -16.52 5.35
N PRO A 94 3.20 -17.39 6.36
CA PRO A 94 2.82 -17.11 7.74
C PRO A 94 3.70 -16.06 8.46
#